data_AF-A0A9E3JU62-F1
#
_entry.id   AF-A0A9E3JU62-F1
#
_cell.length_a   1.000
_cell.length_b   1.000
_cell.length_c   1.000
_cell.angle_alpha   90.00
_cell.angle_beta   90.00
_cell.angle_gamma   90.00
#
_symmetry.space_group_name_H-M   'P 1'
#
loop_
_entity.id
_entity.type
_entity.pdbx_description
1 polymer ?
#
loop_
_entity_poly.entity_id
_entity_poly.type
_entity_poly.pdbx_seq_one_letter_code
_entity_poly.pdbx_strand_id
1 'polypeptide(L)'
;MTALAPHRPIIRRPSPQGETADMAKSLIEEIGRERAETLMGDAIAQAAAEADALGLPQIVNVDGKWCRKYPDGRIEPINKEA
;
A
#
# COMPACT_ATOMS: atom_id res chain seq x y z
N MET A 1 0.64 -63.89 -26.59
CA MET A 1 -0.29 -62.95 -27.24
C MET A 1 -0.49 -61.78 -26.29
N THR A 2 0.22 -60.66 -26.50
CA THR A 2 0.06 -59.46 -25.67
C THR A 2 -0.15 -58.26 -26.60
N ALA A 3 -1.29 -57.61 -26.44
CA ALA A 3 -1.78 -56.55 -27.33
C ALA A 3 -0.90 -55.30 -27.25
N LEU A 4 -0.53 -54.77 -28.42
CA LEU A 4 0.15 -53.50 -28.62
C LEU A 4 -0.89 -52.37 -28.40
N ALA A 5 -0.69 -51.53 -27.38
CA ALA A 5 -1.54 -50.35 -27.17
C ALA A 5 -1.23 -49.26 -28.22
N PRO A 6 -2.24 -48.54 -28.77
CA PRO A 6 -1.99 -47.52 -29.78
C PRO A 6 -1.41 -46.25 -29.16
N HIS A 7 -0.31 -45.77 -29.74
CA HIS A 7 0.27 -44.46 -29.43
C HIS A 7 -0.73 -43.32 -29.72
N ARG A 8 -1.24 -42.67 -28.68
CA ARG A 8 -1.98 -41.41 -28.80
C ARG A 8 -1.02 -40.25 -29.07
N PRO A 9 -1.24 -39.39 -30.07
CA PRO A 9 -0.44 -38.18 -30.24
C PRO A 9 -0.74 -37.21 -29.09
N ILE A 10 0.33 -36.76 -28.42
CA ILE A 10 0.26 -35.70 -27.41
C ILE A 10 -0.06 -34.41 -28.18
N ILE A 11 -1.30 -33.95 -28.11
CA ILE A 11 -1.66 -32.58 -28.50
C ILE A 11 -0.98 -31.67 -27.48
N ARG A 12 0.14 -31.06 -27.86
CA ARG A 12 0.75 -29.98 -27.06
C ARG A 12 -0.28 -28.87 -27.00
N ARG A 13 -0.87 -28.63 -25.82
CA ARG A 13 -1.61 -27.38 -25.59
C ARG A 13 -0.62 -26.25 -25.84
N PRO A 14 -0.97 -25.20 -26.61
CA PRO A 14 -0.15 -24.00 -26.63
C PRO A 14 -0.04 -23.50 -25.18
N SER A 15 1.19 -23.30 -24.73
CA SER A 15 1.46 -22.65 -23.45
C SER A 15 0.70 -21.31 -23.40
N PRO A 16 0.04 -20.95 -22.28
CA PRO A 16 -0.53 -19.62 -22.14
C PRO A 16 0.63 -18.62 -21.97
N GLN A 17 1.24 -18.24 -23.09
CA GLN A 17 2.14 -17.10 -23.17
C GLN A 17 1.27 -15.91 -23.57
N GLY A 18 0.90 -15.14 -22.56
CA GLY A 18 0.01 -13.99 -22.68
C GLY A 18 -0.19 -13.34 -21.33
N GLU A 19 0.91 -13.20 -20.58
CA GLU A 19 1.04 -12.34 -19.42
C GLU A 19 0.84 -10.89 -19.89
N THR A 20 -0.42 -10.54 -20.13
CA THR A 20 -0.91 -9.17 -20.19
C THR A 20 -1.65 -8.93 -18.87
N ALA A 21 -0.93 -9.16 -17.76
CA ALA A 21 -1.17 -8.27 -16.65
C ALA A 21 -0.78 -6.89 -17.20
N ASP A 22 -1.79 -6.11 -17.58
CA ASP A 22 -1.68 -4.66 -17.69
C ASP A 22 -0.64 -4.20 -16.68
N MET A 23 0.51 -3.73 -17.16
CA MET A 23 1.41 -2.93 -16.36
C MET A 23 0.68 -1.61 -16.13
N ALA A 24 -0.35 -1.64 -15.29
CA ALA A 24 -1.03 -0.46 -14.80
C ALA A 24 0.06 0.38 -14.18
N LYS A 25 0.51 1.40 -14.92
CA LYS A 25 1.50 2.34 -14.43
C LYS A 25 0.95 2.88 -13.12
N SER A 26 1.79 2.90 -12.09
CA SER A 26 1.36 3.47 -10.82
C SER A 26 0.90 4.89 -11.06
N LEU A 27 -0.20 5.33 -10.43
CA LEU A 27 -0.66 6.72 -10.52
C LEU A 27 0.47 7.71 -10.19
N ILE A 28 1.38 7.31 -9.29
CA ILE A 28 2.58 8.08 -8.92
C ILE A 28 3.54 8.23 -10.12
N GLU A 29 3.71 7.17 -10.91
CA GLU A 29 4.56 7.19 -12.11
C GLU A 29 3.92 7.99 -13.24
N GLU A 30 2.59 7.96 -13.35
CA GLU A 30 1.84 8.71 -14.36
C GLU A 30 1.86 10.22 -14.09
N ILE A 31 1.65 10.65 -12.85
CA ILE A 31 1.63 12.07 -12.47
C ILE A 31 3.01 12.63 -12.15
N GLY A 32 4.01 11.76 -11.96
CA GLY A 32 5.36 12.09 -11.53
C GLY A 32 5.51 12.13 -10.01
N ARG A 33 6.64 11.60 -9.51
CA ARG A 33 6.94 11.47 -8.07
C ARG A 33 6.82 12.79 -7.31
N GLU A 34 7.44 13.86 -7.81
CA GLU A 34 7.44 15.17 -7.17
C GLU A 34 6.03 15.74 -6.99
N ARG A 35 5.18 15.58 -8.02
CA ARG A 35 3.79 16.01 -7.97
C ARG A 35 2.97 15.14 -7.02
N ALA A 36 3.21 13.83 -7.02
CA ALA A 36 2.57 12.92 -6.07
C ALA A 36 2.93 13.26 -4.62
N GLU A 37 4.19 13.56 -4.33
CA GLU A 37 4.68 13.97 -3.01
C GLU A 37 4.04 15.29 -2.57
N THR A 38 3.91 16.26 -3.49
CA THR A 38 3.22 17.52 -3.21
C THR A 38 1.75 17.28 -2.85
N LEU A 39 1.03 16.51 -3.66
CA LEU A 39 -0.39 16.20 -3.42
C LEU A 39 -0.61 15.42 -2.12
N MET A 40 0.29 14.46 -1.81
CA MET A 40 0.26 13.76 -0.54
C MET A 40 0.55 14.70 0.63
N GLY A 41 1.52 15.59 0.50
CA GLY A 41 1.84 16.60 1.51
C GLY A 41 0.65 17.51 1.82
N ASP A 42 -0.02 18.03 0.78
CA ASP A 42 -1.20 18.88 0.92
C ASP A 42 -2.36 18.13 1.60
N ALA A 43 -2.62 16.89 1.18
CA ALA A 43 -3.67 16.05 1.77
C ALA A 43 -3.39 15.73 3.24
N ILE A 44 -2.13 15.44 3.60
CA ILE A 44 -1.71 15.21 4.99
C ILE A 44 -1.88 16.49 5.82
N ALA A 45 -1.47 17.65 5.28
CA ALA A 45 -1.63 18.93 5.97
C ALA A 45 -3.09 19.27 6.23
N GLN A 46 -3.97 19.05 5.26
CA GLN A 46 -5.41 19.22 5.42
C GLN A 46 -5.97 18.27 6.47
N ALA A 47 -5.64 16.98 6.40
CA ALA A 47 -6.10 16.00 7.38
C ALA A 47 -5.62 16.33 8.80
N ALA A 48 -4.40 16.85 8.95
CA ALA A 48 -3.87 17.31 10.24
C ALA A 48 -4.65 18.53 10.77
N ALA A 49 -4.97 19.50 9.91
CA ALA A 49 -5.76 20.67 10.29
C ALA A 49 -7.19 20.29 10.71
N GLU A 50 -7.82 19.36 9.99
CA GLU A 50 -9.14 18.84 10.34
C GLU A 50 -9.11 18.06 11.66
N ALA A 51 -8.09 17.23 11.87
CA ALA A 51 -7.89 16.52 13.13
C ALA A 51 -7.72 17.48 14.31
N ASP A 52 -6.98 18.57 14.12
CA ASP A 52 -6.81 19.63 15.13
C ASP A 52 -8.14 20.33 15.44
N ALA A 53 -8.91 20.68 14.41
CA ALA A 53 -10.24 21.28 14.57
C ALA A 53 -11.24 20.37 15.29
N LEU A 54 -11.10 19.05 15.13
CA LEU A 54 -11.91 18.04 15.82
C LEU A 54 -11.38 17.69 17.22
N GLY A 55 -10.26 18.27 17.66
CA GLY A 55 -9.64 17.96 18.95
C GLY A 55 -9.10 16.53 19.03
N LEU A 56 -8.74 15.92 17.89
CA LEU A 56 -8.19 14.58 17.86
C LEU A 56 -6.72 14.57 18.28
N PRO A 57 -6.25 13.49 18.93
CA PRO A 57 -4.85 13.37 19.29
C PRO A 57 -3.97 13.27 18.05
N GLN A 58 -2.93 14.10 17.99
CA GLN A 58 -1.92 14.08 16.94
C GLN A 58 -0.87 12.99 17.22
N ILE A 59 -0.40 12.32 16.17
CA ILE A 59 0.70 11.36 16.29
C ILE A 59 2.02 12.11 16.13
N VAL A 60 2.83 12.13 17.19
CA VAL A 60 4.12 12.82 17.25
C VAL A 60 5.23 11.85 17.62
N ASN A 61 6.42 12.04 17.07
CA ASN A 61 7.61 11.34 17.53
C ASN A 61 8.30 12.18 18.60
N VAL A 62 8.43 11.64 19.82
CA VAL A 62 9.12 12.27 20.95
C VAL A 62 10.25 11.34 21.37
N ASP A 63 11.50 11.81 21.24
CA ASP A 63 12.71 11.06 21.59
C ASP A 63 12.77 9.64 20.99
N GLY A 64 12.37 9.51 19.71
CA GLY A 64 12.35 8.22 19.00
C GLY A 64 11.13 7.34 19.30
N LYS A 65 10.21 7.79 20.16
CA LYS A 65 8.97 7.07 20.51
C LYS A 65 7.77 7.74 19.87
N TRP A 66 6.93 6.93 19.22
CA TRP A 66 5.66 7.41 18.70
C TRP A 66 4.65 7.58 19.84
N CYS A 67 4.11 8.78 19.97
CA CYS A 67 3.19 9.18 21.02
C CYS A 67 1.95 9.87 20.42
N ARG A 68 0.80 9.70 21.08
CA ARG A 68 -0.41 10.51 20.90
C ARG A 68 -0.30 11.76 21.75
N LYS A 69 -0.28 12.93 21.13
CA LYS A 69 -0.40 14.22 21.77
C LYS A 69 -1.85 14.69 21.68
N TYR A 70 -2.52 14.76 22.81
CA TYR A 70 -3.90 15.24 22.92
C TYR A 70 -3.93 16.79 22.96
N PRO A 71 -5.07 17.43 22.67
CA PRO A 71 -5.20 18.90 22.69
C PRO A 71 -4.97 19.52 24.07
N ASP A 72 -5.16 18.76 25.14
CA ASP A 72 -4.88 19.16 26.53
C ASP A 72 -3.36 19.16 26.88
N GLY A 73 -2.50 18.81 25.91
CA GLY A 73 -1.06 18.71 26.08
C GLY A 73 -0.58 17.37 26.65
N ARG A 74 -1.50 16.44 26.96
CA ARG A 74 -1.15 15.09 27.39
C ARG A 74 -0.45 14.34 26.26
N ILE A 75 0.63 13.64 26.59
CA ILE A 75 1.39 12.82 25.65
C ILE A 75 1.35 11.38 26.16
N GLU A 76 0.80 10.46 25.37
CA GLU A 76 0.76 9.03 25.68
C GLU A 76 1.52 8.23 24.63
N PRO A 77 2.42 7.30 25.00
CA PRO A 77 3.07 6.44 24.03
C PRO A 77 2.05 5.56 23.30
N ILE A 78 2.28 5.32 22.01
CA ILE A 78 1.41 4.47 21.17
C ILE A 78 1.66 2.98 21.45
N ASN A 79 2.74 2.64 22.16
CA ASN A 79 3.01 1.27 22.59
C ASN A 79 2.00 0.84 23.67
N LYS A 80 1.02 0.05 23.25
CA LYS A 80 0.70 -1.17 23.98
C LYS A 80 1.40 -2.29 23.25
N GLU A 81 2.41 -2.89 23.87
CA GLU A 81 2.77 -4.27 23.55
C GLU A 81 1.46 -5.08 23.57
N ALA A 82 1.17 -5.77 22.48
CA ALA A 82 0.12 -6.78 22.37
C ALA A 82 0.81 -8.10 22.02
#